data_AF-A0A3A8I4U9-F1
#
_entry.id   AF-A0A3A8I4U9-F1
#
_cell.length_a   1.000
_cell.length_b   1.000
_cell.length_c   1.000
_cell.angle_alpha   90.00
_cell.angle_beta   90.00
_cell.angle_gamma   90.00
#
_symmetry.space_group_name_H-M   'P 1'
#
loop_
_entity.id
_entity.type
_entity.pdbx_description
1 polymer ?
#
loop_
_entity_poly.entity_id
_entity_poly.type
_entity_poly.pdbx_seq_one_letter_code
_entity_poly.pdbx_strand_id
1 'polypeptide(L)'
;MAMDRLLEEVSRLHFPRPPATTEQLSAFEVRVGWKLDPDLRAFYLHCDGCTLFETLPDAKYRVLPLTEIQHARRAIRASDEEEDGAASQYTLVDMQDTNYVVLDVAQAANGHYPLFDAFHETYPETERIASSFEEFLERALRSGDRAYWLISDPPEG
;
A
#
# COMPACT_ATOMS: atom_id res chain seq x y z
N MET A 1 -12.91 10.13 -2.13
CA MET A 1 -13.52 10.66 -0.87
C MET A 1 -12.38 11.31 -0.15
N ALA A 2 -12.48 12.58 0.25
CA ALA A 2 -11.33 13.29 0.84
C ALA A 2 -10.66 12.47 1.96
N MET A 3 -9.33 12.42 1.94
CA MET A 3 -8.50 11.60 2.82
C MET A 3 -8.94 11.60 4.30
N ASP A 4 -9.25 12.76 4.88
CA ASP A 4 -9.70 12.88 6.28
C ASP A 4 -10.92 11.99 6.61
N ARG A 5 -11.88 11.88 5.68
CA ARG A 5 -13.06 11.02 5.88
C ARG A 5 -12.71 9.53 5.84
N LEU A 6 -11.75 9.15 5.00
CA LEU A 6 -11.25 7.77 4.97
C LEU A 6 -10.54 7.43 6.28
N LEU A 7 -9.75 8.36 6.82
CA LEU A 7 -9.06 8.19 8.10
C LEU A 7 -10.04 8.07 9.29
N GLU A 8 -11.11 8.87 9.31
CA GLU A 8 -12.19 8.74 10.28
C GLU A 8 -12.86 7.35 10.21
N GLU A 9 -13.09 6.83 9.01
CA GLU A 9 -13.64 5.49 8.81
C GLU A 9 -12.69 4.40 9.32
N VAL A 10 -11.40 4.51 8.96
CA VAL A 10 -10.33 3.61 9.45
C VAL A 10 -10.28 3.57 10.97
N SER A 11 -10.33 4.72 11.64
CA SER A 11 -10.34 4.77 13.10
C SER A 11 -11.57 4.13 13.74
N ARG A 12 -12.72 4.19 13.06
CA ARG A 12 -14.00 3.79 13.64
C ARG A 12 -14.33 2.32 13.38
N LEU A 13 -13.97 1.80 12.21
CA LEU A 13 -14.45 0.51 11.71
C LEU A 13 -13.34 -0.52 11.46
N HIS A 14 -12.08 -0.14 11.59
CA HIS A 14 -10.93 -1.00 11.31
C HIS A 14 -9.96 -1.04 12.48
N PHE A 15 -8.76 -1.59 12.24
CA PHE A 15 -7.78 -1.87 13.29
C PHE A 15 -6.49 -1.07 13.04
N PRO A 16 -6.51 0.26 13.26
CA PRO A 16 -5.32 1.09 13.12
C PRO A 16 -4.28 0.81 14.21
N ARG A 17 -3.01 0.92 13.84
CA ARG A 17 -1.90 1.01 14.81
C ARG A 17 -1.83 2.43 15.39
N PRO A 18 -1.13 2.61 16.53
CA PRO A 18 -0.85 3.96 17.03
C PRO A 18 -0.26 4.85 15.93
N PRO A 19 -0.58 6.15 15.91
CA PRO A 19 0.00 7.11 14.98
C PRO A 19 1.53 7.12 15.02
N ALA A 20 2.17 7.30 13.86
CA ALA A 20 3.59 7.61 13.81
C ALA A 20 3.84 9.08 14.17
N THR A 21 5.01 9.37 14.74
CA THR A 21 5.45 10.74 14.99
C THR A 21 6.13 11.34 13.77
N THR A 22 6.17 12.67 13.69
CA THR A 22 6.90 13.38 12.63
C THR A 22 8.36 12.94 12.53
N GLU A 23 9.01 12.63 13.67
CA GLU A 23 10.38 12.12 13.71
C GLU A 23 10.49 10.73 13.10
N GLN A 24 9.52 9.84 13.34
CA GLN A 24 9.48 8.52 12.71
C GLN A 24 9.30 8.62 11.19
N LEU A 25 8.45 9.55 10.75
CA LEU A 25 8.29 9.86 9.32
C LEU A 25 9.60 10.34 8.71
N SER A 26 10.27 11.31 9.33
CA SER A 26 11.56 11.80 8.82
C SER A 26 12.66 10.73 8.84
N ALA A 27 12.70 9.88 9.87
CA ALA A 27 13.64 8.76 9.93
C ALA A 27 13.36 7.74 8.82
N PHE A 28 12.08 7.47 8.53
CA PHE A 28 11.67 6.65 7.40
C PHE A 28 12.15 7.24 6.07
N GLU A 29 11.87 8.53 5.81
CA GLU A 29 12.24 9.22 4.58
C GLU A 29 13.76 9.23 4.34
N VAL A 30 14.55 9.41 5.41
CA VAL A 30 16.02 9.31 5.37
C VAL A 30 16.46 7.88 5.03
N ARG A 31 15.83 6.86 5.63
CA ARG A 31 16.18 5.45 5.42
C ARG A 31 15.91 5.01 3.98
N VAL A 32 14.79 5.42 3.40
CA VAL A 32 14.37 4.96 2.06
C VAL A 32 14.84 5.89 0.93
N GLY A 33 15.26 7.12 1.25
CA GLY A 33 15.78 8.07 0.28
C GLY A 33 14.72 8.81 -0.54
N TRP A 34 13.44 8.68 -0.19
CA TRP A 34 12.31 9.36 -0.82
C TRP A 34 11.33 9.90 0.24
N LYS A 35 10.43 10.80 -0.17
CA LYS A 35 9.51 11.51 0.75
C LYS A 35 8.10 10.94 0.68
N LEU A 36 7.42 10.83 1.81
CA LEU A 36 6.00 10.47 1.81
C LEU A 36 5.20 11.55 1.08
N ASP A 37 4.33 11.13 0.16
CA ASP A 37 3.37 12.04 -0.47
C ASP A 37 2.32 12.53 0.55
N PRO A 38 1.50 13.55 0.23
CA PRO A 38 0.53 14.10 1.18
C PRO A 38 -0.44 13.07 1.75
N ASP A 39 -0.89 12.10 0.95
CA ASP A 39 -1.84 11.06 1.38
C ASP A 39 -1.16 10.12 2.38
N LEU A 40 0.00 9.58 2.01
CA LEU A 40 0.77 8.69 2.87
C LEU A 40 1.17 9.39 4.17
N ARG A 41 1.58 10.67 4.10
CA ARG A 41 1.96 11.44 5.29
C ARG A 41 0.77 11.64 6.22
N ALA A 42 -0.40 11.99 5.69
CA ALA A 42 -1.63 12.12 6.48
C ALA A 42 -2.02 10.77 7.11
N PHE A 43 -1.93 9.67 6.35
CA PHE A 43 -2.21 8.33 6.84
C PHE A 43 -1.28 7.92 7.99
N TYR A 44 0.03 8.03 7.80
CA TYR A 44 0.99 7.58 8.81
C TYR A 44 0.98 8.45 10.08
N LEU A 45 0.66 9.75 9.97
CA LEU A 45 0.39 10.61 11.13
C LEU A 45 -0.93 10.30 11.84
N HIS A 46 -1.81 9.52 11.21
CA HIS A 46 -3.07 9.07 11.79
C HIS A 46 -2.99 7.65 12.35
N CYS A 47 -2.26 6.76 11.69
CA CYS A 47 -1.94 5.41 12.15
C CYS A 47 -0.70 4.87 11.44
N ASP A 48 0.24 4.26 12.17
CA ASP A 48 1.42 3.61 11.60
C ASP A 48 1.09 2.24 10.98
N GLY A 49 0.27 2.25 9.92
CA GLY A 49 -0.33 1.05 9.33
C GLY A 49 -1.60 0.59 10.03
N CYS A 50 -2.32 -0.32 9.38
CA CYS A 50 -3.57 -0.88 9.88
C CYS A 50 -3.86 -2.23 9.24
N THR A 51 -4.79 -2.99 9.82
CA THR A 51 -5.52 -4.01 9.06
C THR A 51 -6.94 -3.51 8.78
N LEU A 52 -7.41 -3.71 7.56
CA LEU A 52 -8.79 -3.43 7.18
C LEU A 52 -9.64 -4.68 7.35
N PHE A 53 -10.91 -4.47 7.72
CA PHE A 53 -11.98 -5.45 7.91
C PHE A 53 -11.78 -6.47 9.04
N GLU A 54 -10.60 -7.08 9.15
CA GLU A 54 -10.27 -8.12 10.12
C GLU A 54 -8.92 -7.83 10.80
N THR A 55 -8.63 -8.55 11.89
CA THR A 55 -7.30 -8.59 12.50
C THR A 55 -6.45 -9.71 11.91
N LEU A 56 -5.14 -9.69 12.15
CA LEU A 56 -4.28 -10.81 11.79
C LEU A 56 -4.68 -12.09 12.57
N PRO A 57 -4.59 -13.28 11.96
CA PRO A 57 -4.00 -13.55 10.63
C PRO A 57 -4.96 -13.42 9.44
N ASP A 58 -6.26 -13.17 9.66
CA ASP A 58 -7.29 -13.26 8.62
C ASP A 58 -7.42 -12.01 7.74
N ALA A 59 -6.77 -10.91 8.13
CA ALA A 59 -6.79 -9.66 7.39
C ALA A 59 -6.13 -9.78 6.00
N LYS A 60 -6.93 -9.58 4.94
CA LYS A 60 -6.42 -9.51 3.56
C LYS A 60 -5.66 -8.22 3.29
N TYR A 61 -6.17 -7.09 3.79
CA TYR A 61 -5.55 -5.79 3.61
C TYR A 61 -4.77 -5.42 4.85
N ARG A 62 -3.45 -5.58 4.79
CA ARG A 62 -2.54 -5.13 5.84
C ARG A 62 -1.68 -3.99 5.32
N VAL A 63 -2.07 -2.75 5.59
CA VAL A 63 -1.21 -1.59 5.28
C VAL A 63 -0.02 -1.63 6.24
N LEU A 64 1.18 -1.71 5.68
CA LEU A 64 2.40 -1.95 6.44
C LEU A 64 2.75 -0.76 7.33
N PRO A 65 3.25 -0.99 8.56
CA PRO A 65 3.91 0.07 9.33
C PRO A 65 5.17 0.53 8.60
N LEU A 66 5.58 1.79 8.85
CA LEU A 66 6.75 2.39 8.20
C LEU A 66 8.01 1.52 8.31
N THR A 67 8.18 0.83 9.44
CA THR A 67 9.35 -0.03 9.70
C THR A 67 9.45 -1.23 8.76
N GLU A 68 8.33 -1.71 8.22
CA GLU A 68 8.25 -2.91 7.38
C GLU A 68 8.23 -2.61 5.87
N ILE A 69 8.03 -1.36 5.48
CA ILE A 69 8.16 -0.95 4.08
C ILE A 69 9.62 -1.17 3.63
N GLN A 70 9.78 -1.89 2.52
CA GLN A 70 11.07 -2.21 1.92
C GLN A 70 10.94 -2.37 0.39
N HIS A 71 12.06 -2.59 -0.30
CA HIS A 71 12.04 -2.87 -1.75
C HIS A 71 11.17 -4.08 -2.07
N ALA A 72 10.30 -3.94 -3.07
CA ALA A 72 9.36 -4.97 -3.48
C ALA A 72 10.06 -6.28 -3.89
N ARG A 73 11.14 -6.20 -4.69
CA ARG A 73 11.98 -7.37 -5.05
C ARG A 73 12.48 -8.18 -3.85
N ARG A 74 12.88 -7.50 -2.77
CA ARG A 74 13.35 -8.18 -1.54
C ARG A 74 12.20 -8.87 -0.82
N ALA A 75 11.01 -8.24 -0.78
CA ALA A 75 9.84 -8.81 -0.12
C ALA A 75 9.24 -9.99 -0.89
N ILE A 76 9.16 -9.89 -2.22
CA ILE A 76 8.42 -10.82 -3.08
C ILE A 76 9.30 -11.96 -3.59
N ARG A 77 10.54 -11.67 -3.99
CA ARG A 77 11.48 -12.64 -4.61
C ARG A 77 12.58 -13.09 -3.67
N ALA A 78 12.66 -12.52 -2.46
CA ALA A 78 13.78 -12.74 -1.54
C ALA A 78 15.15 -12.44 -2.18
N SER A 79 15.17 -11.50 -3.13
CA SER A 79 16.34 -11.13 -3.94
C SER A 79 16.43 -9.61 -4.09
N ASP A 80 17.62 -9.11 -4.42
CA ASP A 80 17.87 -7.67 -4.66
C ASP A 80 18.45 -7.42 -6.06
N GLU A 81 18.37 -8.40 -6.96
CA GLU A 81 18.83 -8.27 -8.34
C GLU A 81 17.88 -7.39 -9.16
N GLU A 82 18.39 -6.80 -10.24
CA GLU A 82 17.61 -5.90 -11.10
C GLU A 82 16.50 -6.66 -11.87
N GLU A 83 16.76 -7.90 -12.25
CA GLU A 83 15.78 -8.77 -12.94
C GLU A 83 14.58 -9.14 -12.06
N ASP A 84 14.75 -9.07 -10.73
CA ASP A 84 13.72 -9.41 -9.77
C ASP A 84 12.78 -8.24 -9.46
N GLY A 85 12.99 -7.05 -10.05
CA GLY A 85 12.08 -5.92 -9.94
C GLY A 85 12.76 -4.56 -9.84
N ALA A 86 11.98 -3.51 -10.14
CA ALA A 86 12.47 -2.14 -10.17
C ALA A 86 12.89 -1.66 -8.76
N ALA A 87 14.06 -1.03 -8.67
CA ALA A 87 14.56 -0.46 -7.41
C ALA A 87 13.67 0.67 -6.84
N SER A 88 12.81 1.27 -7.68
CA SER A 88 11.85 2.30 -7.29
C SER A 88 10.55 1.75 -6.70
N GLN A 89 10.33 0.43 -6.71
CA GLN A 89 9.13 -0.18 -6.15
C GLN A 89 9.33 -0.57 -4.68
N TYR A 90 8.40 -0.11 -3.84
CA TYR A 90 8.37 -0.39 -2.40
C TYR A 90 7.04 -1.03 -2.00
N THR A 91 7.08 -1.97 -1.05
CA THR A 91 5.88 -2.55 -0.46
C THR A 91 5.07 -1.51 0.29
N LEU A 92 3.74 -1.58 0.22
CA LEU A 92 2.86 -0.70 0.98
C LEU A 92 1.74 -1.48 1.69
N VAL A 93 1.10 -2.41 0.98
CA VAL A 93 0.06 -3.26 1.54
C VAL A 93 0.45 -4.70 1.34
N ASP A 94 0.48 -5.46 2.42
CA ASP A 94 0.63 -6.91 2.41
C ASP A 94 -0.76 -7.53 2.19
N MET A 95 -0.88 -8.27 1.09
CA MET A 95 -2.09 -8.96 0.65
C MET A 95 -2.08 -10.45 1.03
N GLN A 96 -1.18 -10.84 1.95
CA GLN A 96 -0.88 -12.23 2.35
C GLN A 96 -0.24 -13.05 1.22
N ASP A 97 0.30 -14.21 1.59
CA ASP A 97 0.92 -15.16 0.65
C ASP A 97 1.97 -14.52 -0.27
N THR A 98 2.76 -13.58 0.28
CA THR A 98 3.79 -12.81 -0.43
C THR A 98 3.29 -11.92 -1.58
N ASN A 99 1.98 -11.68 -1.65
CA ASN A 99 1.38 -10.72 -2.56
C ASN A 99 1.37 -9.33 -1.92
N TYR A 100 1.64 -8.31 -2.72
CA TYR A 100 1.68 -6.94 -2.21
C TYR A 100 0.97 -5.98 -3.15
N VAL A 101 0.43 -4.92 -2.58
CA VAL A 101 0.29 -3.66 -3.31
C VAL A 101 1.56 -2.87 -3.09
N VAL A 102 2.19 -2.47 -4.19
CA VAL A 102 3.45 -1.71 -4.19
C VAL A 102 3.21 -0.29 -4.71
N LEU A 103 4.00 0.66 -4.22
CA LEU A 103 4.08 2.00 -4.78
C LEU A 103 5.35 2.11 -5.64
N ASP A 104 5.30 2.92 -6.70
CA ASP A 104 6.48 3.22 -7.52
C ASP A 104 6.87 4.70 -7.41
N VAL A 105 8.00 4.96 -6.76
CA VAL A 105 8.47 6.34 -6.50
C VAL A 105 9.00 7.03 -7.75
N ALA A 106 9.39 6.27 -8.78
CA ALA A 106 9.86 6.84 -10.04
C ALA A 106 8.71 7.30 -10.95
N GLN A 107 7.49 6.84 -10.68
CA GLN A 107 6.29 7.18 -11.46
C GLN A 107 5.40 8.23 -10.79
N ALA A 108 5.95 9.02 -9.87
CA ALA A 108 5.23 10.07 -9.17
C ALA A 108 4.53 11.03 -10.16
N ALA A 109 3.23 11.24 -9.99
CA ALA A 109 2.42 12.10 -10.83
C ALA A 109 1.54 13.00 -9.95
N ASN A 110 1.50 14.30 -10.26
CA ASN A 110 0.75 15.29 -9.49
C ASN A 110 1.06 15.30 -7.97
N GLY A 111 2.27 14.86 -7.59
CA GLY A 111 2.69 14.79 -6.20
C GLY A 111 2.29 13.52 -5.45
N HIS A 112 1.72 12.51 -6.11
CA HIS A 112 1.33 11.23 -5.52
C HIS A 112 2.04 10.06 -6.21
N TYR A 113 2.21 8.95 -5.49
CA TYR A 113 2.74 7.72 -6.05
C TYR A 113 1.62 6.79 -6.54
N PRO A 114 1.67 6.28 -7.79
CA PRO A 114 0.73 5.27 -8.23
C PRO A 114 0.99 3.93 -7.52
N LEU A 115 -0.08 3.15 -7.35
CA LEU A 115 -0.05 1.84 -6.72
C LEU A 115 -0.33 0.74 -7.73
N PHE A 116 0.35 -0.38 -7.54
CA PHE A 116 0.31 -1.53 -8.43
C PHE A 116 0.03 -2.80 -7.66
N ASP A 117 -0.75 -3.70 -8.27
CA ASP A 117 -0.83 -5.08 -7.82
C ASP A 117 0.47 -5.80 -8.20
N ALA A 118 1.13 -6.36 -7.18
CA ALA A 118 2.36 -7.15 -7.31
C ALA A 118 2.07 -8.57 -6.83
N PHE A 119 1.48 -9.35 -7.73
CA PHE A 119 1.20 -10.76 -7.54
C PHE A 119 2.51 -11.57 -7.61
N HIS A 120 2.78 -12.38 -6.58
CA HIS A 120 4.06 -13.08 -6.42
C HIS A 120 4.42 -13.95 -7.62
N GLU A 121 3.45 -14.62 -8.26
CA GLU A 121 3.75 -15.54 -9.36
C GLU A 121 4.27 -14.79 -10.60
N THR A 122 3.76 -13.59 -10.89
CA THR A 122 4.06 -12.83 -12.11
C THR A 122 5.07 -11.69 -11.91
N TYR A 123 5.39 -11.32 -10.67
CA TYR A 123 6.32 -10.23 -10.39
C TYR A 123 7.70 -10.43 -11.08
N PRO A 124 8.30 -9.47 -11.81
CA PRO A 124 8.08 -8.03 -11.70
C PRO A 124 7.00 -7.44 -12.62
N GLU A 125 6.24 -8.28 -13.33
CA GLU A 125 5.07 -7.80 -14.08
C GLU A 125 4.00 -7.31 -13.09
N THR A 126 3.61 -6.03 -13.20
CA THR A 126 2.72 -5.35 -12.26
C THR A 126 1.66 -4.56 -13.01
N GLU A 127 0.45 -4.51 -12.45
CA GLU A 127 -0.68 -3.76 -13.02
C GLU A 127 -1.02 -2.57 -12.13
N ARG A 128 -1.21 -1.38 -12.71
CA ARG A 128 -1.61 -0.19 -11.95
C ARG A 128 -3.06 -0.31 -11.50
N ILE A 129 -3.31 -0.26 -10.19
CA ILE A 129 -4.65 -0.39 -9.61
C ILE A 129 -5.20 0.93 -9.04
N ALA A 130 -4.32 1.88 -8.73
CA ALA A 130 -4.69 3.22 -8.27
C ALA A 130 -3.63 4.27 -8.65
N SER A 131 -4.06 5.51 -8.83
CA SER A 131 -3.20 6.66 -9.10
C SER A 131 -2.66 7.35 -7.86
N SER A 132 -3.28 7.11 -6.69
CA SER A 132 -2.84 7.60 -5.39
C SER A 132 -3.28 6.67 -4.25
N PHE A 133 -2.72 6.89 -3.05
CA PHE A 133 -3.12 6.14 -1.87
C PHE A 133 -4.56 6.47 -1.42
N GLU A 134 -5.02 7.72 -1.53
CA GLU A 134 -6.43 8.08 -1.26
C GLU A 134 -7.37 7.24 -2.13
N GLU A 135 -7.10 7.15 -3.45
CA GLU A 135 -7.93 6.39 -4.38
C GLU A 135 -7.93 4.89 -4.03
N PHE A 136 -6.75 4.34 -3.75
CA PHE A 136 -6.63 2.94 -3.34
C PHE A 136 -7.47 2.66 -2.09
N LEU A 137 -7.30 3.47 -1.04
CA LEU A 137 -7.96 3.27 0.24
C LEU A 137 -9.48 3.41 0.09
N GLU A 138 -9.96 4.41 -0.65
CA GLU A 138 -11.39 4.57 -0.95
C GLU A 138 -11.98 3.32 -1.63
N ARG A 139 -11.30 2.78 -2.65
CA ARG A 139 -11.76 1.60 -3.38
C ARG A 139 -11.69 0.34 -2.51
N ALA A 140 -10.64 0.18 -1.71
CA ALA A 140 -10.48 -0.93 -0.77
C ALA A 140 -11.59 -0.93 0.28
N LEU A 141 -11.88 0.21 0.92
CA LEU A 141 -12.95 0.32 1.91
C LEU A 141 -14.33 0.01 1.31
N ARG A 142 -14.59 0.47 0.08
CA ARG A 142 -15.86 0.19 -0.64
C ARG A 142 -16.03 -1.26 -1.07
N SER A 143 -14.95 -2.01 -1.23
CA SER A 143 -15.01 -3.38 -1.76
C SER A 143 -15.57 -4.38 -0.76
N GLY A 144 -15.57 -4.04 0.54
CA GLY A 144 -16.02 -4.93 1.61
C GLY A 144 -15.17 -6.19 1.71
N ASP A 145 -13.86 -6.03 1.88
CA ASP A 145 -12.86 -7.10 2.01
C ASP A 145 -12.63 -7.95 0.73
N ARG A 146 -12.85 -7.34 -0.44
CA ARG A 146 -12.56 -7.96 -1.75
C ARG A 146 -11.43 -7.21 -2.45
N ALA A 147 -10.53 -7.92 -3.13
CA ALA A 147 -9.59 -7.31 -4.06
C ALA A 147 -10.34 -6.66 -5.22
N TYR A 148 -10.59 -5.35 -5.17
CA TYR A 148 -11.52 -4.68 -6.08
C TYR A 148 -11.08 -4.70 -7.54
N TRP A 149 -9.77 -4.81 -7.79
CA TRP A 149 -9.18 -4.88 -9.12
C TRP A 149 -9.22 -6.29 -9.73
N LEU A 150 -9.50 -7.33 -8.92
CA LEU A 150 -9.70 -8.71 -9.38
C LEU A 150 -11.16 -9.03 -9.70
N ILE A 151 -12.05 -8.04 -9.60
CA ILE A 151 -13.45 -8.19 -10.01
C ILE A 151 -13.49 -8.07 -11.54
N SER A 152 -13.47 -9.20 -12.24
CA SER A 152 -13.78 -9.22 -13.67
C SER A 152 -15.23 -8.78 -13.86
N ASP A 153 -15.49 -7.93 -14.86
CA ASP A 153 -16.83 -7.90 -15.46
C ASP A 153 -17.16 -9.34 -15.92
N PRO A 154 -18.38 -9.85 -15.70
CA PRO A 154 -18.78 -11.09 -16.33
C PRO A 154 -18.60 -10.93 -17.84
N PRO A 155 -18.13 -11.97 -18.57
CA PRO A 155 -18.05 -11.88 -20.02
C PRO A 155 -19.44 -11.53 -20.56
N GLU A 156 -19.52 -10.44 -21.33
CA GLU A 156 -20.71 -10.11 -22.10
C GLU A 156 -21.05 -11.31 -22.98
N GLY A 157 -22.18 -11.96 -22.69
CA GLY A 157 -22.70 -13.09 -23.44
C GLY A 157 -23.36 -12.68 -24.75
#